data_AF-A0A843JCN6-F1
#
_entry.id   AF-A0A843JCN6-F1
#
_cell.length_a   1.000
_cell.length_b   1.000
_cell.length_c   1.000
_cell.angle_alpha   90.00
_cell.angle_beta   90.00
_cell.angle_gamma   90.00
#
_symmetry.space_group_name_H-M   'P 1'
#
loop_
_entity.id
_entity.type
_entity.pdbx_description
1 polymer ?
#
loop_
_entity_poly.entity_id
_entity_poly.type
_entity_poly.pdbx_seq_one_letter_code
_entity_poly.pdbx_strand_id
1 'polypeptide(L)'
;MLYELAEEAKREISKYSDNYEIYLENTELLQLDSQKTDLNFAKEEISLGIGVRVIKDGSVGFAFTSDMGEIAKTCENAFLNSKLNSKDENFSFAEPEKLPKINGTFDKKFQEIDLDELTSSLKAVLSCIEDNGCQTTSGGFSASEGEVLIVNSNGVEAYDKSTGFALGVSINAIKDGDLATAYDSVSSCLYDLDGIKLAENLCDLAKSSLNGDHIETSDK
;
A
#
# COMPACT_ATOMS: atom_id res chain seq x y z
N MET A 1 12.29 16.34 7.39
CA MET A 1 11.97 16.15 5.97
C MET A 1 10.52 16.51 5.63
N LEU A 2 9.49 15.68 5.90
CA LEU A 2 8.10 15.98 5.44
C LEU A 2 7.59 17.36 5.87
N TYR A 3 7.79 17.73 7.14
CA TYR A 3 7.43 19.05 7.65
C TYR A 3 8.17 20.21 6.96
N GLU A 4 9.42 20.02 6.54
CA GLU A 4 10.19 21.05 5.83
C GLU A 4 9.64 21.26 4.42
N LEU A 5 9.28 20.17 3.74
CA LEU A 5 8.63 20.19 2.43
C LEU A 5 7.23 20.82 2.51
N ALA A 6 6.47 20.51 3.56
CA ALA A 6 5.17 21.13 3.82
C ALA A 6 5.29 22.65 3.99
N GLU A 7 6.27 23.11 4.76
CA GLU A 7 6.52 24.54 4.97
C GLU A 7 7.00 25.24 3.69
N GLU A 8 7.78 24.57 2.83
CA GLU A 8 8.10 25.07 1.50
C GLU A 8 6.86 25.22 0.62
N ALA A 9 6.09 24.14 0.47
CA ALA A 9 4.87 24.14 -0.34
C ALA A 9 3.86 25.18 0.16
N LYS A 10 3.74 25.36 1.48
CA LYS A 10 2.92 26.39 2.11
C LYS A 10 3.34 27.79 1.71
N ARG A 11 4.65 28.11 1.74
CA ARG A 11 5.18 29.40 1.29
C ARG A 11 4.90 29.64 -0.20
N GLU A 12 5.03 28.61 -1.02
CA GLU A 12 4.82 28.70 -2.47
C GLU A 12 3.33 28.86 -2.83
N ILE A 13 2.44 28.02 -2.27
CA ILE A 13 1.01 28.05 -2.59
C ILE A 13 0.30 29.31 -2.09
N SER A 14 0.76 29.87 -0.97
CA SER A 14 0.21 31.12 -0.39
C SER A 14 0.38 32.34 -1.31
N LYS A 15 1.22 32.26 -2.34
CA LYS A 15 1.34 33.30 -3.38
C LYS A 15 0.11 33.36 -4.29
N TYR A 16 -0.66 32.28 -4.36
CA TYR A 16 -1.74 32.09 -5.33
C TYR A 16 -3.13 31.95 -4.68
N SER A 17 -3.21 31.28 -3.53
CA SER A 17 -4.47 30.98 -2.83
C SER A 17 -4.31 31.00 -1.32
N ASP A 18 -5.28 31.59 -0.61
CA ASP A 18 -5.39 31.52 0.85
C ASP A 18 -6.01 30.19 1.31
N ASN A 19 -6.75 29.50 0.42
CA ASN A 19 -7.33 28.19 0.69
C ASN A 19 -6.53 27.11 -0.03
N TYR A 20 -5.91 26.22 0.73
CA TYR A 20 -5.08 25.14 0.20
C TYR A 20 -5.04 23.93 1.14
N GLU A 21 -4.65 22.79 0.57
CA GLU A 21 -4.27 21.58 1.29
C GLU A 21 -3.05 20.96 0.61
N ILE A 22 -2.13 20.48 1.43
CA ILE A 22 -0.89 19.81 1.02
C ILE A 22 -0.94 18.41 1.62
N TYR A 23 -0.82 17.41 0.75
CA TYR A 23 -0.69 15.99 1.11
C TYR A 23 0.74 15.57 0.77
N LEU A 24 1.44 14.97 1.72
CA LEU A 24 2.79 14.45 1.58
C LEU A 24 2.80 12.99 1.99
N GLU A 25 3.50 12.17 1.22
CA GLU A 25 3.66 10.74 1.48
C GLU A 25 5.11 10.33 1.22
N ASN A 26 5.70 9.61 2.17
CA ASN A 26 6.98 8.94 2.04
C ASN A 26 6.80 7.45 2.36
N THR A 27 7.14 6.58 1.42
CA THR A 27 6.95 5.14 1.54
C THR A 27 8.24 4.41 1.21
N GLU A 28 8.68 3.53 2.10
CA GLU A 28 9.74 2.56 1.88
C GLU A 28 9.10 1.18 1.69
N LEU A 29 9.53 0.44 0.66
CA LEU A 29 8.97 -0.86 0.28
C LEU A 29 10.09 -1.87 0.04
N LEU A 30 9.99 -3.02 0.68
CA LEU A 30 10.69 -4.25 0.34
C LEU A 30 9.69 -5.23 -0.27
N GLN A 31 9.99 -5.77 -1.44
CA GLN A 31 9.12 -6.73 -2.13
C GLN A 31 9.93 -7.87 -2.72
N LEU A 32 9.41 -9.09 -2.56
CA LEU A 32 9.89 -10.29 -3.20
C LEU A 32 8.74 -10.97 -3.93
N ASP A 33 9.00 -11.45 -5.14
CA ASP A 33 8.09 -12.33 -5.85
C ASP A 33 8.82 -13.61 -6.30
N SER A 34 8.10 -14.72 -6.23
CA SER A 34 8.50 -16.01 -6.77
C SER A 34 7.59 -16.40 -7.92
N GLN A 35 8.20 -16.95 -8.97
CA GLN A 35 7.50 -17.73 -9.97
C GLN A 35 7.78 -19.19 -9.68
N LYS A 36 6.73 -19.93 -9.34
CA LYS A 36 6.88 -21.24 -8.67
C LYS A 36 7.76 -21.09 -7.42
N THR A 37 8.81 -21.89 -7.33
CA THR A 37 9.79 -21.90 -6.25
C THR A 37 10.98 -20.98 -6.50
N ASP A 38 11.10 -20.44 -7.71
CA ASP A 38 12.22 -19.59 -8.10
C ASP A 38 11.91 -18.14 -7.73
N LEU A 39 12.71 -17.57 -6.82
CA LEU A 39 12.71 -16.14 -6.56
C LEU A 39 13.28 -15.42 -7.76
N ASN A 40 12.43 -14.72 -8.50
CA ASN A 40 12.78 -14.08 -9.75
C ASN A 40 12.69 -12.54 -9.69
N PHE A 41 12.16 -11.99 -8.59
CA PHE A 41 12.04 -10.55 -8.40
C PHE A 41 12.31 -10.17 -6.95
N ALA A 42 13.10 -9.10 -6.78
CA ALA A 42 13.33 -8.43 -5.52
C ALA A 42 13.38 -6.92 -5.79
N LYS A 43 12.72 -6.13 -4.96
CA LYS A 43 12.63 -4.67 -5.10
C LYS A 43 12.80 -4.02 -3.73
N GLU A 44 13.63 -2.99 -3.70
CA GLU A 44 13.68 -1.99 -2.64
C GLU A 44 13.34 -0.65 -3.29
N GLU A 45 12.35 0.04 -2.75
CA GLU A 45 11.83 1.28 -3.31
C GLU A 45 11.57 2.30 -2.22
N ILE A 46 11.96 3.55 -2.50
CA ILE A 46 11.60 4.71 -1.70
C ILE A 46 10.80 5.63 -2.61
N SER A 47 9.59 5.98 -2.19
CA SER A 47 8.67 6.85 -2.92
C SER A 47 8.30 8.05 -2.07
N LEU A 48 8.66 9.25 -2.53
CA LEU A 48 8.29 10.51 -1.90
C LEU A 48 7.43 11.33 -2.88
N GLY A 49 6.29 11.79 -2.41
CA GLY A 49 5.34 12.55 -3.23
C GLY A 49 4.68 13.69 -2.47
N ILE A 50 4.32 14.73 -3.21
CA ILE A 50 3.52 15.86 -2.71
C ILE A 50 2.35 16.14 -3.65
N GLY A 51 1.15 16.22 -3.10
CA GLY A 51 -0.06 16.70 -3.75
C GLY A 51 -0.48 18.04 -3.17
N VAL A 52 -0.87 18.99 -4.03
CA VAL A 52 -1.33 20.32 -3.64
C VAL A 52 -2.72 20.55 -4.21
N ARG A 53 -3.70 20.79 -3.33
CA ARG A 53 -5.06 21.22 -3.67
C ARG A 53 -5.26 22.68 -3.30
N VAL A 54 -6.03 23.42 -4.10
CA VAL A 54 -6.45 24.79 -3.81
C VAL A 54 -7.91 25.01 -4.11
N ILE A 55 -8.52 25.98 -3.42
CA ILE A 55 -9.84 26.52 -3.77
C ILE A 55 -9.65 27.99 -4.12
N LYS A 56 -9.88 28.36 -5.37
CA LYS A 56 -9.79 29.76 -5.84
C LYS A 56 -11.08 30.15 -6.54
N ASP A 57 -11.70 31.24 -6.08
CA ASP A 57 -12.94 31.80 -6.64
C ASP A 57 -14.09 30.77 -6.74
N GLY A 58 -14.11 29.80 -5.82
CA GLY A 58 -15.07 28.69 -5.76
C GLY A 58 -14.71 27.47 -6.62
N SER A 59 -13.61 27.50 -7.37
CA SER A 59 -13.15 26.36 -8.19
C SER A 59 -11.98 25.63 -7.52
N VAL A 60 -12.01 24.30 -7.57
CA VAL A 60 -10.93 23.44 -7.06
C VAL A 60 -9.84 23.27 -8.11
N GLY A 61 -8.59 23.37 -7.70
CA GLY A 61 -7.43 23.00 -8.52
C GLY A 61 -6.53 22.02 -7.79
N PHE A 62 -5.86 21.15 -8.55
CA PHE A 62 -4.97 20.12 -8.02
C PHE A 62 -3.76 19.91 -8.93
N ALA A 63 -2.62 19.65 -8.33
CA ALA A 63 -1.42 19.14 -9.00
C ALA A 63 -0.59 18.31 -8.00
N PHE A 64 0.31 17.48 -8.52
CA PHE A 64 1.21 16.68 -7.69
C PHE A 64 2.57 16.51 -8.37
N THR A 65 3.59 16.13 -7.60
CA THR A 65 4.93 15.78 -8.09
C THR A 65 5.60 14.79 -7.14
N SER A 66 6.49 13.95 -7.69
CA SER A 66 7.47 13.16 -6.94
C SER A 66 8.89 13.76 -7.00
N ASP A 67 9.06 14.86 -7.72
CA ASP A 67 10.29 15.66 -7.75
C ASP A 67 10.13 16.88 -6.83
N MET A 68 10.84 16.87 -5.70
CA MET A 68 10.78 17.95 -4.70
C MET A 68 11.36 19.28 -5.22
N GLY A 69 12.15 19.26 -6.30
CA GLY A 69 12.59 20.49 -6.98
C GLY A 69 11.46 21.23 -7.71
N GLU A 70 10.35 20.55 -7.99
CA GLU A 70 9.21 21.08 -8.76
C GLU A 70 8.05 21.54 -7.85
N ILE A 71 8.24 21.67 -6.53
CA ILE A 71 7.18 22.09 -5.58
C ILE A 71 6.55 23.43 -5.99
N ALA A 72 7.37 24.43 -6.28
CA ALA A 72 6.90 25.77 -6.65
C ALA A 72 6.02 25.74 -7.91
N LYS A 73 6.47 25.01 -8.94
CA LYS A 73 5.72 24.84 -10.19
C LYS A 73 4.45 24.00 -9.98
N THR A 74 4.50 23.01 -9.10
CA THR A 74 3.32 22.21 -8.74
C THR A 74 2.26 23.08 -8.07
N CYS A 75 2.67 23.99 -7.18
CA CYS A 75 1.79 24.98 -6.57
C CYS A 75 1.15 25.91 -7.60
N GLU A 76 1.95 26.43 -8.55
CA GLU A 76 1.44 27.24 -9.66
C GLU A 76 0.45 26.45 -10.52
N ASN A 77 0.77 25.20 -10.87
CA ASN A 77 -0.10 24.34 -11.67
C ASN A 77 -1.43 24.05 -10.97
N ALA A 78 -1.43 23.78 -9.66
CA ALA A 78 -2.66 23.59 -8.89
C ALA A 78 -3.57 24.83 -9.01
N PHE A 79 -3.00 26.03 -8.89
CA PHE A 79 -3.73 27.29 -9.10
C PHE A 79 -4.19 27.50 -10.54
N LEU A 80 -3.36 27.21 -11.54
CA LEU A 80 -3.77 27.35 -12.94
C LEU A 80 -4.90 26.37 -13.28
N ASN A 81 -4.83 25.15 -12.77
CA ASN A 81 -5.87 24.14 -12.93
C ASN A 81 -7.20 24.56 -12.30
N SER A 82 -7.18 25.30 -11.18
CA SER A 82 -8.41 25.81 -10.57
C SER A 82 -9.17 26.76 -11.50
N LYS A 83 -8.48 27.53 -12.35
CA LYS A 83 -9.09 28.45 -13.32
C LYS A 83 -9.79 27.75 -14.49
N LEU A 84 -9.44 26.49 -14.74
CA LEU A 84 -10.01 25.68 -15.81
C LEU A 84 -11.25 24.90 -15.34
N ASN A 85 -11.43 24.76 -14.03
CA ASN A 85 -12.50 23.99 -13.43
C ASN A 85 -13.74 24.83 -13.13
N SER A 86 -14.89 24.15 -13.14
CA SER A 86 -16.16 24.74 -12.72
C SER A 86 -16.15 24.98 -11.20
N LYS A 87 -16.96 25.96 -10.77
CA LYS A 87 -17.15 26.24 -9.36
C LYS A 87 -17.89 25.08 -8.68
N ASP A 88 -17.47 24.77 -7.46
CA ASP A 88 -18.14 23.85 -6.57
C ASP A 88 -18.34 24.54 -5.21
N GLU A 89 -19.57 25.02 -4.98
CA GLU A 89 -19.94 25.72 -3.73
C GLU A 89 -20.02 24.78 -2.53
N ASN A 90 -20.03 23.45 -2.76
CA ASN A 90 -20.11 22.45 -1.70
C ASN A 90 -18.73 21.92 -1.28
N PHE A 91 -17.66 22.37 -1.95
CA PHE A 91 -16.31 21.93 -1.62
C PHE A 91 -15.66 22.86 -0.60
N SER A 92 -15.23 22.29 0.53
CA SER A 92 -14.44 22.96 1.55
C SER A 92 -13.38 22.03 2.11
N PHE A 93 -12.29 22.58 2.62
CA PHE A 93 -11.30 21.79 3.35
C PHE A 93 -11.82 21.42 4.75
N ALA A 94 -11.25 20.35 5.31
CA ALA A 94 -11.58 19.90 6.66
C ALA A 94 -11.18 20.96 7.70
N GLU A 95 -11.95 21.04 8.78
CA GLU A 95 -11.61 21.84 9.96
C GLU A 95 -10.74 21.03 10.93
N PRO A 96 -9.94 21.67 11.79
CA PRO A 96 -9.15 20.99 12.82
C PRO A 96 -10.04 20.16 13.75
N GLU A 97 -9.71 18.89 13.91
CA GLU A 97 -10.37 17.98 14.83
C GLU A 97 -9.36 17.18 15.66
N LYS A 98 -9.77 16.76 16.86
CA LYS A 98 -8.97 15.86 17.68
C LYS A 98 -9.03 14.44 17.10
N LEU A 99 -7.94 14.03 16.45
CA LEU A 99 -7.80 12.67 15.93
C LEU A 99 -7.61 11.66 17.08
N PRO A 100 -8.26 10.47 17.01
CA PRO A 100 -8.01 9.41 17.96
C PRO A 100 -6.60 8.83 17.77
N LYS A 101 -5.96 8.42 18.86
CA LYS A 101 -4.71 7.67 18.78
C LYS A 101 -5.03 6.21 18.43
N ILE A 102 -4.57 5.77 17.28
CA ILE A 102 -4.63 4.36 16.87
C ILE A 102 -3.30 3.70 17.28
N ASN A 103 -3.36 2.51 17.86
CA ASN A 103 -2.19 1.73 18.24
C ASN A 103 -2.11 0.47 17.37
N GLY A 104 -0.92 -0.13 17.29
CA GLY A 104 -0.71 -1.37 16.53
C GLY A 104 -0.63 -1.15 15.01
N THR A 105 -0.41 0.08 14.57
CA THR A 105 -0.25 0.44 13.14
C THR A 105 1.21 0.50 12.71
N PHE A 106 2.16 0.47 13.65
CA PHE A 106 3.58 0.62 13.39
C PHE A 106 4.39 -0.42 14.17
N ASP A 107 5.34 -1.04 13.48
CA ASP A 107 6.30 -2.00 14.01
C ASP A 107 7.73 -1.62 13.60
N LYS A 108 8.60 -1.47 14.60
CA LYS A 108 10.02 -1.14 14.37
C LYS A 108 10.77 -2.23 13.65
N LYS A 109 10.23 -3.46 13.64
CA LYS A 109 10.83 -4.60 12.94
C LYS A 109 11.06 -4.30 11.45
N PHE A 110 10.27 -3.42 10.82
CA PHE A 110 10.54 -2.98 9.43
C PHE A 110 11.98 -2.45 9.24
N GLN A 111 12.51 -1.71 10.22
CA GLN A 111 13.85 -1.10 10.15
C GLN A 111 14.98 -2.11 10.39
N GLU A 112 14.64 -3.33 10.79
CA GLU A 112 15.58 -4.40 11.14
C GLU A 112 15.56 -5.54 10.11
N ILE A 113 14.52 -5.61 9.26
CA ILE A 113 14.41 -6.63 8.20
C ILE A 113 15.11 -6.15 6.93
N ASP A 114 15.67 -7.11 6.20
CA ASP A 114 16.21 -6.92 4.87
C ASP A 114 15.62 -7.95 3.89
N LEU A 115 16.02 -7.85 2.62
CA LEU A 115 15.56 -8.79 1.59
C LEU A 115 16.01 -10.24 1.86
N ASP A 116 17.09 -10.46 2.64
CA ASP A 116 17.59 -11.80 2.96
C ASP A 116 16.70 -12.50 4.01
N GLU A 117 16.25 -11.76 5.03
CA GLU A 117 15.28 -12.25 6.01
C GLU A 117 13.93 -12.56 5.35
N LEU A 118 13.43 -11.67 4.48
CA LEU A 118 12.21 -11.91 3.72
C LEU A 118 12.36 -13.10 2.76
N THR A 119 13.52 -13.24 2.12
CA THR A 119 13.84 -14.37 1.22
C THR A 119 13.80 -15.68 1.97
N SER A 120 14.39 -15.72 3.17
CA SER A 120 14.40 -16.90 4.03
C SER A 120 12.98 -17.28 4.45
N SER A 121 12.17 -16.28 4.81
CA SER A 121 10.77 -16.45 5.19
C SER A 121 9.93 -17.01 4.04
N LEU A 122 10.00 -16.41 2.85
CA LEU A 122 9.26 -16.86 1.68
C LEU A 122 9.70 -18.28 1.25
N LYS A 123 11.01 -18.57 1.26
CA LYS A 123 11.50 -19.94 0.96
C LYS A 123 10.96 -20.98 1.92
N ALA A 124 10.87 -20.68 3.22
CA ALA A 124 10.30 -21.62 4.19
C ALA A 124 8.83 -21.95 3.88
N VAL A 125 8.04 -20.95 3.47
CA VAL A 125 6.64 -21.13 3.05
C VAL A 125 6.56 -21.99 1.79
N LEU A 126 7.40 -21.69 0.78
CA LEU A 126 7.44 -22.44 -0.47
C LEU A 126 7.85 -23.91 -0.25
N SER A 127 8.85 -24.17 0.58
CA SER A 127 9.25 -25.54 0.93
C SER A 127 8.15 -26.28 1.71
N CYS A 128 7.45 -25.60 2.62
CA CYS A 128 6.31 -26.20 3.34
C CYS A 128 5.20 -26.64 2.37
N ILE A 129 4.91 -25.86 1.32
CA ILE A 129 3.94 -26.21 0.27
C ILE A 129 4.38 -27.48 -0.48
N GLU A 130 5.66 -27.56 -0.87
CA GLU A 130 6.22 -28.73 -1.56
C GLU A 130 6.22 -29.98 -0.69
N ASP A 131 6.62 -29.86 0.58
CA ASP A 131 6.61 -30.97 1.55
C ASP A 131 5.20 -31.51 1.80
N ASN A 132 4.19 -30.64 1.66
CA ASN A 132 2.78 -31.01 1.70
C ASN A 132 2.26 -31.58 0.38
N GLY A 133 3.06 -31.72 -0.67
CA GLY A 133 2.67 -32.35 -1.93
C GLY A 133 1.85 -31.46 -2.85
N CYS A 134 1.91 -30.15 -2.67
CA CYS A 134 1.35 -29.16 -3.59
C CYS A 134 2.45 -28.47 -4.41
N GLN A 135 2.06 -27.78 -5.48
CA GLN A 135 2.99 -27.09 -6.38
C GLN A 135 2.73 -25.59 -6.35
N THR A 136 3.68 -24.78 -5.89
CA THR A 136 3.56 -23.32 -5.98
C THR A 136 3.52 -22.87 -7.44
N THR A 137 2.62 -21.94 -7.75
CA THR A 137 2.56 -21.25 -9.05
C THR A 137 3.14 -19.84 -8.95
N SER A 138 2.85 -19.12 -7.86
CA SER A 138 3.46 -17.84 -7.53
C SER A 138 3.42 -17.61 -6.02
N GLY A 139 4.36 -16.82 -5.50
CA GLY A 139 4.36 -16.38 -4.12
C GLY A 139 4.96 -14.97 -4.01
N GLY A 140 4.66 -14.27 -2.92
CA GLY A 140 5.24 -12.96 -2.70
C GLY A 140 5.20 -12.56 -1.23
N PHE A 141 6.21 -11.79 -0.83
CA PHE A 141 6.29 -11.15 0.47
C PHE A 141 6.54 -9.66 0.25
N SER A 142 5.72 -8.80 0.85
CA SER A 142 5.96 -7.35 0.90
C SER A 142 6.04 -6.85 2.34
N ALA A 143 6.96 -5.93 2.59
CA ALA A 143 7.02 -5.15 3.80
C ALA A 143 7.12 -3.67 3.42
N SER A 144 6.39 -2.79 4.10
CA SER A 144 6.41 -1.35 3.82
C SER A 144 6.33 -0.54 5.10
N GLU A 145 7.02 0.59 5.14
CA GLU A 145 6.85 1.68 6.11
C GLU A 145 6.35 2.91 5.35
N GLY A 146 5.28 3.53 5.84
CA GLY A 146 4.68 4.71 5.23
C GLY A 146 4.55 5.85 6.24
N GLU A 147 4.86 7.05 5.80
CA GLU A 147 4.61 8.30 6.51
C GLU A 147 3.70 9.19 5.67
N VAL A 148 2.63 9.70 6.28
CA VAL A 148 1.70 10.63 5.63
C VAL A 148 1.62 11.90 6.46
N LEU A 149 1.68 13.06 5.80
CA LEU A 149 1.43 14.36 6.40
C LEU A 149 0.39 15.13 5.57
N ILE A 150 -0.69 15.56 6.23
CA ILE A 150 -1.73 16.42 5.65
C ILE A 150 -1.72 17.74 6.40
N VAL A 151 -1.58 18.85 5.67
CA VAL A 151 -1.74 20.20 6.21
C VAL A 151 -2.70 21.01 5.35
N ASN A 152 -3.55 21.84 5.96
CA ASN A 152 -4.43 22.72 5.20
C ASN A 152 -4.52 24.13 5.79
N SER A 153 -5.10 25.05 5.01
CA SER A 153 -5.27 26.46 5.37
C SER A 153 -6.19 26.72 6.56
N ASN A 154 -7.05 25.76 6.93
CA ASN A 154 -7.92 25.85 8.12
C ASN A 154 -7.17 25.52 9.42
N GLY A 155 -5.90 25.12 9.32
CA GLY A 155 -5.07 24.74 10.47
C GLY A 155 -5.10 23.25 10.80
N VAL A 156 -5.60 22.40 9.90
CA VAL A 156 -5.41 20.95 10.03
C VAL A 156 -3.94 20.65 9.84
N GLU A 157 -3.41 19.83 10.75
CA GLU A 157 -2.11 19.17 10.65
C GLU A 157 -2.29 17.75 11.19
N ALA A 158 -2.14 16.77 10.31
CA ALA A 158 -2.30 15.36 10.64
C ALA A 158 -1.11 14.56 10.10
N TYR A 159 -0.43 13.85 11.00
CA TYR A 159 0.68 12.97 10.66
C TYR A 159 0.36 11.56 11.11
N ASP A 160 0.61 10.59 10.23
CA ASP A 160 0.57 9.17 10.55
C ASP A 160 1.86 8.49 10.09
N LYS A 161 2.27 7.48 10.85
CA LYS A 161 3.35 6.58 10.49
C LYS A 161 2.89 5.15 10.75
N SER A 162 2.98 4.32 9.74
CA SER A 162 2.51 2.95 9.80
C SER A 162 3.41 1.98 9.05
N THR A 163 3.25 0.70 9.35
CA THR A 163 3.90 -0.40 8.65
C THR A 163 2.85 -1.37 8.12
N GLY A 164 3.22 -2.10 7.08
CA GLY A 164 2.41 -3.16 6.49
C GLY A 164 3.30 -4.32 6.09
N PHE A 165 2.89 -5.53 6.44
CA PHE A 165 3.52 -6.78 6.04
C PHE A 165 2.46 -7.65 5.39
N ALA A 166 2.78 -8.26 4.26
CA ALA A 166 1.90 -9.19 3.60
C ALA A 166 2.67 -10.35 2.99
N LEU A 167 2.07 -11.53 3.05
CA LEU A 167 2.54 -12.75 2.42
C LEU A 167 1.35 -13.36 1.66
N GLY A 168 1.55 -13.69 0.39
CA GLY A 168 0.54 -14.33 -0.43
C GLY A 168 1.14 -15.42 -1.31
N VAL A 169 0.40 -16.51 -1.49
CA VAL A 169 0.86 -17.66 -2.28
C VAL A 169 -0.30 -18.27 -3.07
N SER A 170 -0.01 -18.66 -4.31
CA SER A 170 -0.89 -19.41 -5.20
C SER A 170 -0.28 -20.78 -5.44
N ILE A 171 -1.10 -21.83 -5.37
CA ILE A 171 -0.64 -23.22 -5.49
C ILE A 171 -1.60 -24.06 -6.34
N ASN A 172 -1.10 -25.22 -6.77
CA ASN A 172 -1.86 -26.28 -7.39
C ASN A 172 -1.77 -27.57 -6.55
N ALA A 173 -2.89 -28.29 -6.42
CA ALA A 173 -2.93 -29.69 -6.04
C ALA A 173 -3.27 -30.52 -7.28
N ILE A 174 -2.55 -31.63 -7.50
CA ILE A 174 -2.75 -32.52 -8.65
C ILE A 174 -2.91 -33.94 -8.16
N LYS A 175 -3.98 -34.62 -8.56
CA LYS A 175 -4.22 -36.03 -8.24
C LYS A 175 -5.01 -36.70 -9.34
N ASP A 176 -4.53 -37.86 -9.82
CA ASP A 176 -5.23 -38.70 -10.81
C ASP A 176 -5.67 -37.96 -12.10
N GLY A 177 -4.91 -36.94 -12.51
CA GLY A 177 -5.19 -36.10 -13.68
C GLY A 177 -6.13 -34.93 -13.41
N ASP A 178 -6.68 -34.82 -12.20
CA ASP A 178 -7.43 -33.66 -11.74
C ASP A 178 -6.51 -32.59 -11.15
N LEU A 179 -6.91 -31.32 -11.31
CA LEU A 179 -6.15 -30.14 -10.92
C LEU A 179 -7.06 -29.18 -10.15
N ALA A 180 -6.65 -28.85 -8.93
CA ALA A 180 -7.25 -27.77 -8.16
C ALA A 180 -6.22 -26.66 -7.91
N THR A 181 -6.63 -25.41 -8.06
CA THR A 181 -5.82 -24.22 -7.77
C THR A 181 -6.39 -23.50 -6.56
N ALA A 182 -5.52 -23.02 -5.67
CA ALA A 182 -5.91 -22.21 -4.53
C ALA A 182 -4.95 -21.04 -4.35
N TYR A 183 -5.46 -19.97 -3.75
CA TYR A 183 -4.68 -18.81 -3.32
C TYR A 183 -5.14 -18.41 -1.93
N ASP A 184 -4.19 -18.01 -1.08
CA ASP A 184 -4.49 -17.37 0.18
C ASP A 184 -3.37 -16.38 0.57
N SER A 185 -3.68 -15.48 1.49
CA SER A 185 -2.77 -14.44 1.95
C SER A 185 -3.02 -14.05 3.40
N VAL A 186 -1.96 -13.58 4.06
CA VAL A 186 -2.03 -12.95 5.39
C VAL A 186 -1.39 -11.57 5.32
N SER A 187 -1.96 -10.62 6.06
CA SER A 187 -1.41 -9.28 6.21
C SER A 187 -1.62 -8.73 7.60
N SER A 188 -0.71 -7.84 8.02
CA SER A 188 -0.70 -7.23 9.35
C SER A 188 0.09 -5.93 9.31
N CYS A 189 -0.19 -5.02 10.24
CA CYS A 189 0.67 -3.86 10.46
C CYS A 189 1.87 -4.20 11.37
N LEU A 190 1.87 -5.40 11.97
CA LEU A 190 2.93 -5.94 12.80
C LEU A 190 3.64 -7.09 12.08
N TYR A 191 4.91 -7.32 12.39
CA TYR A 191 5.65 -8.44 11.80
C TYR A 191 5.33 -9.74 12.56
N ASP A 192 4.09 -10.21 12.43
CA ASP A 192 3.53 -11.36 13.16
C ASP A 192 2.81 -12.37 12.24
N LEU A 193 3.16 -12.35 10.95
CA LEU A 193 2.59 -13.26 9.95
C LEU A 193 3.01 -14.72 10.20
N ASP A 194 2.06 -15.63 10.23
CA ASP A 194 2.31 -17.08 10.30
C ASP A 194 2.26 -17.70 8.90
N GLY A 195 3.38 -17.61 8.18
CA GLY A 195 3.49 -18.12 6.82
C GLY A 195 3.43 -19.65 6.70
N ILE A 196 3.85 -20.37 7.74
CA ILE A 196 3.79 -21.85 7.74
C ILE A 196 2.34 -22.31 7.87
N LYS A 197 1.59 -21.72 8.80
CA LYS A 197 0.16 -22.01 8.93
C LYS A 197 -0.63 -21.63 7.67
N LEU A 198 -0.26 -20.52 7.02
CA LEU A 198 -0.83 -20.16 5.70
C LEU A 198 -0.59 -21.28 4.68
N ALA A 199 0.65 -21.77 4.56
CA ALA A 199 1.00 -22.85 3.64
C ALA A 199 0.22 -24.15 3.91
N GLU A 200 0.15 -24.57 5.18
CA GLU A 200 -0.57 -25.79 5.59
C GLU A 200 -2.06 -25.70 5.23
N ASN A 201 -2.73 -24.62 5.66
CA ASN A 201 -4.16 -24.41 5.39
C ASN A 201 -4.44 -24.33 3.89
N LEU A 202 -3.57 -23.65 3.13
CA LEU A 202 -3.73 -23.51 1.69
C LEU A 202 -3.57 -24.86 0.97
N CYS A 203 -2.63 -25.69 1.39
CA CYS A 203 -2.48 -27.05 0.86
C CYS A 203 -3.71 -27.91 1.14
N ASP A 204 -4.26 -27.83 2.35
CA ASP A 204 -5.50 -28.55 2.72
C ASP A 204 -6.69 -28.07 1.88
N LEU A 205 -6.82 -26.76 1.67
CA LEU A 205 -7.84 -26.18 0.79
C LEU A 205 -7.70 -26.69 -0.64
N ALA A 206 -6.49 -26.64 -1.22
CA ALA A 206 -6.25 -27.10 -2.59
C ALA A 206 -6.55 -28.59 -2.75
N LYS A 207 -6.12 -29.44 -1.81
CA LYS A 207 -6.37 -30.89 -1.86
C LYS A 207 -7.84 -31.24 -1.66
N SER A 208 -8.54 -30.53 -0.77
CA SER A 208 -9.98 -30.75 -0.54
C SER A 208 -10.84 -30.27 -1.71
N SER A 209 -10.30 -29.41 -2.57
CA SER A 209 -10.95 -28.92 -3.78
C SER A 209 -10.80 -29.85 -5.01
N LEU A 210 -10.04 -30.95 -4.87
CA LEU A 210 -9.94 -31.97 -5.92
C LEU A 210 -11.24 -32.78 -6.03
N ASN A 211 -11.56 -33.21 -7.24
CA ASN A 211 -12.73 -33.99 -7.62
C ASN A 211 -14.05 -33.29 -7.26
N GLY A 212 -14.11 -31.97 -7.47
CA GLY A 212 -15.33 -31.20 -7.28
C GLY A 212 -16.48 -31.72 -8.14
N ASP A 213 -17.65 -31.91 -7.53
CA ASP A 213 -18.84 -32.36 -8.24
C ASP A 213 -19.46 -31.23 -9.07
N HIS A 214 -19.94 -31.58 -10.26
CA HIS A 214 -20.80 -30.68 -11.01
C HIS A 214 -22.16 -30.55 -10.31
N ILE A 215 -22.57 -29.32 -10.01
CA ILE A 215 -23.89 -29.03 -9.46
C ILE A 215 -24.76 -28.43 -10.56
N GLU A 216 -25.95 -29.00 -10.76
CA GLU A 216 -26.94 -28.43 -11.69
C GLU A 216 -27.49 -27.10 -11.16
N THR A 217 -27.78 -26.18 -12.07
CA THR A 217 -28.39 -24.88 -11.75
C THR A 217 -29.72 -25.08 -11.01
N SER A 218 -29.83 -24.56 -9.79
CA SER A 218 -31.06 -24.56 -9.00
C SER A 218 -31.15 -23.29 -8.17
N ASP A 219 -32.31 -22.64 -8.20
CA ASP A 219 -32.69 -21.61 -7.25
C ASP A 219 -33.23 -22.31 -6.00
N LYS A 220 -32.50 -22.28 -4.89
CA LYS A 220 -33.10 -22.54 -3.58
C LYS A 220 -33.57 -21.23 -2.96
#